data_AF-A0A0D6L3L6-F1
#
_entry.id   AF-A0A0D6L3L6-F1
#
_cell.length_a   1.000
_cell.length_b   1.000
_cell.length_c   1.000
_cell.angle_alpha   90.00
_cell.angle_beta   90.00
_cell.angle_gamma   90.00
#
_symmetry.space_group_name_H-M   'P 1'
#
loop_
_entity.id
_entity.type
_entity.pdbx_description
1 polymer ?
#
loop_
_entity_poly.entity_id
_entity_poly.type
_entity_poly.pdbx_seq_one_letter_code
_entity_poly.pdbx_strand_id
1 'polypeptide(L)'
;MFRDNLKDLVNPQYLIGMLIAFLACLAWAMGSVYAKAKPSSASVLTNAAIQMFSGGVGLFIMSFFLDDYSELKTISQDSIWALLYLILFGSVLTYSCFVYTLEKLPIGIASLYAYVNPFIALLLGYLFLNEQITWVTGLALIATLTGIYSINKGYQKQKLQTRTIDSQTLKKSPIDPEQLFSRQELTHQ
;
A
#
# COMPACT_ATOMS: atom_id res chain seq x y z
N MET A 1 -17.52 17.07 -5.26
CA MET A 1 -16.04 17.11 -5.11
C MET A 1 -15.31 17.24 -6.45
N PHE A 2 -15.29 16.26 -7.36
CA PHE A 2 -14.57 16.43 -8.65
C PHE A 2 -15.27 17.38 -9.64
N ARG A 3 -16.60 17.37 -9.68
CA ARG A 3 -17.40 18.22 -10.59
C ARG A 3 -17.27 19.72 -10.26
N ASP A 4 -17.13 20.04 -8.99
CA ASP A 4 -17.11 21.42 -8.50
C ASP A 4 -15.75 22.10 -8.74
N ASN A 5 -14.68 21.29 -8.78
CA ASN A 5 -13.29 21.73 -8.97
C ASN A 5 -12.80 21.55 -10.43
N LEU A 6 -13.69 21.34 -11.41
CA LEU A 6 -13.31 21.22 -12.82
C LEU A 6 -12.62 22.48 -13.35
N LYS A 7 -12.92 23.65 -12.76
CA LYS A 7 -12.27 24.91 -13.10
C LYS A 7 -10.82 24.98 -12.60
N ASP A 8 -10.50 24.25 -11.54
CA ASP A 8 -9.16 24.19 -10.96
C ASP A 8 -8.21 23.35 -11.82
N LEU A 9 -8.71 22.53 -12.75
CA LEU A 9 -7.89 21.83 -13.74
C LEU A 9 -7.09 22.79 -14.64
N VAL A 10 -7.56 24.03 -14.79
CA VAL A 10 -6.86 25.07 -15.56
C VAL A 10 -5.75 25.73 -14.72
N ASN A 11 -5.76 25.56 -13.39
CA ASN A 11 -4.75 26.11 -12.50
C ASN A 11 -3.44 25.27 -12.57
N PRO A 12 -2.30 25.86 -12.95
CA PRO A 12 -1.03 25.15 -13.05
C PRO A 12 -0.61 24.44 -11.76
N GLN A 13 -0.81 25.05 -10.58
CA GLN A 13 -0.47 24.43 -9.29
C GLN A 13 -1.31 23.18 -9.01
N TYR A 14 -2.61 23.23 -9.31
CA TYR A 14 -3.50 22.09 -9.11
C TYR A 14 -3.12 20.93 -10.04
N LEU A 15 -2.78 21.24 -11.29
CA LEU A 15 -2.33 20.27 -12.27
C LEU A 15 -0.99 19.62 -11.88
N ILE A 16 -0.02 20.41 -11.38
CA ILE A 16 1.24 19.89 -10.85
C ILE A 16 0.97 18.94 -9.66
N GLY A 17 0.08 19.31 -8.73
CA GLY A 17 -0.30 18.46 -7.60
C GLY A 17 -0.89 17.12 -8.04
N MET A 18 -1.80 17.13 -9.02
CA MET A 18 -2.36 15.90 -9.60
C MET A 18 -1.31 15.03 -10.29
N LEU A 19 -0.39 15.64 -11.06
CA LEU A 19 0.70 14.91 -11.71
C LEU A 19 1.64 14.26 -10.70
N ILE A 20 2.01 14.98 -9.64
CA ILE A 20 2.84 14.44 -8.55
C ILE A 20 2.14 13.26 -7.86
N ALA A 21 0.84 13.39 -7.56
CA ALA A 21 0.07 12.31 -6.95
C ALA A 21 -0.01 11.07 -7.87
N PHE A 22 -0.21 11.27 -9.17
CA PHE A 22 -0.22 10.19 -10.14
C PHE A 22 1.15 9.49 -10.25
N LEU A 23 2.24 10.27 -10.31
CA LEU A 23 3.60 9.73 -10.30
C LEU A 23 3.91 8.97 -9.01
N ALA A 24 3.42 9.43 -7.87
CA ALA A 24 3.55 8.73 -6.60
C ALA A 24 2.82 7.37 -6.63
N CYS A 25 1.59 7.31 -7.16
CA CYS A 25 0.87 6.05 -7.36
C CYS A 25 1.61 5.11 -8.32
N LEU A 26 2.18 5.63 -9.40
CA LEU A 26 2.95 4.84 -10.36
C LEU A 26 4.25 4.30 -9.73
N ALA A 27 4.98 5.13 -9.00
CA ALA A 27 6.17 4.74 -8.25
C ALA A 27 5.85 3.63 -7.24
N TRP A 28 4.72 3.76 -6.52
CA TRP A 28 4.25 2.72 -5.61
C TRP A 28 3.93 1.40 -6.31
N ALA A 29 3.22 1.45 -7.44
CA ALA A 29 2.88 0.27 -8.23
C ALA A 29 4.13 -0.43 -8.76
N MET A 30 5.07 0.33 -9.34
CA MET A 30 6.36 -0.21 -9.81
C MET A 30 7.19 -0.79 -8.67
N GLY A 31 7.29 -0.09 -7.53
CA GLY A 31 8.00 -0.57 -6.35
C GLY A 31 7.41 -1.88 -5.81
N SER A 32 6.08 -1.99 -5.78
CA SER A 32 5.39 -3.22 -5.36
C SER A 32 5.65 -4.40 -6.30
N VAL A 33 5.64 -4.15 -7.61
CA VAL A 33 5.96 -5.19 -8.62
C VAL A 33 7.43 -5.61 -8.51
N TYR A 34 8.35 -4.66 -8.37
CA TYR A 34 9.77 -4.93 -8.20
C TYR A 34 10.07 -5.73 -6.92
N ALA A 35 9.49 -5.32 -5.79
CA ALA A 35 9.64 -6.01 -4.51
C ALA A 35 9.13 -7.46 -4.58
N LYS A 36 8.07 -7.71 -5.36
CA LYS A 36 7.54 -9.06 -5.59
C LYS A 36 8.41 -9.88 -6.56
N ALA A 37 8.99 -9.25 -7.58
CA ALA A 37 9.84 -9.91 -8.56
C ALA A 37 11.20 -10.33 -7.98
N LYS A 38 11.69 -9.61 -6.97
CA LYS A 38 12.97 -9.88 -6.30
C LYS A 38 12.76 -10.15 -4.80
N PRO A 39 12.26 -11.34 -4.43
CA PRO A 39 12.05 -11.68 -3.03
C PRO A 39 13.39 -11.63 -2.29
N SER A 40 13.43 -10.84 -1.23
CA SER A 40 14.60 -10.70 -0.35
C SER A 40 14.70 -11.89 0.59
N SER A 41 15.93 -12.34 0.88
CA SER A 41 16.20 -13.36 1.90
C SER A 41 16.13 -12.80 3.33
N ALA A 42 16.09 -11.47 3.49
CA ALA A 42 15.96 -10.83 4.78
C ALA A 42 14.52 -10.93 5.32
N SER A 43 14.36 -10.82 6.64
CA SER A 43 13.04 -10.84 7.28
C SER A 43 12.14 -9.70 6.77
N VAL A 44 10.81 -9.87 6.85
CA VAL A 44 9.85 -8.85 6.41
C VAL A 44 10.09 -7.54 7.17
N LEU A 45 10.37 -7.63 8.48
CA LEU A 45 10.69 -6.49 9.34
C LEU A 45 11.98 -5.77 8.90
N THR A 46 13.02 -6.49 8.48
CA THR A 46 14.27 -5.89 7.99
C THR A 46 14.05 -5.13 6.68
N ASN A 47 13.31 -5.72 5.73
CA ASN A 47 12.99 -5.05 4.46
C ASN A 47 12.15 -3.79 4.70
N ALA A 48 11.16 -3.89 5.59
CA ALA A 48 10.33 -2.80 6.08
C ALA A 48 11.15 -1.65 6.71
N ALA A 49 12.10 -1.98 7.58
CA ALA A 49 12.98 -0.99 8.22
C ALA A 49 13.88 -0.28 7.22
N ILE A 50 14.50 -1.02 6.28
CA ILE A 50 15.33 -0.44 5.21
C ILE A 50 14.47 0.48 4.32
N GLN A 51 13.27 0.04 3.94
CA GLN A 51 12.36 0.86 3.12
C GLN A 51 11.99 2.16 3.82
N MET A 52 11.59 2.11 5.10
CA MET A 52 11.24 3.31 5.86
C MET A 52 12.44 4.24 6.08
N PHE A 53 13.62 3.67 6.36
CA PHE A 53 14.84 4.45 6.53
C PHE A 53 15.24 5.14 5.22
N SER A 54 15.28 4.42 4.10
CA SER A 54 15.57 5.00 2.78
C SER A 54 14.55 6.04 2.36
N GLY A 55 13.26 5.82 2.62
CA GLY A 55 12.21 6.80 2.40
C GLY A 55 12.40 8.07 3.24
N GLY A 56 12.73 7.91 4.53
CA GLY A 56 13.02 9.01 5.44
C GLY A 56 14.25 9.81 5.01
N VAL A 57 15.33 9.15 4.61
CA VAL A 57 16.53 9.81 4.06
C VAL A 57 16.19 10.56 2.77
N GLY A 58 15.40 9.96 1.88
CA GLY A 58 14.97 10.61 0.65
C GLY A 58 14.14 11.87 0.90
N LEU A 59 13.17 11.79 1.81
CA LEU A 59 12.36 12.95 2.23
C LEU A 59 13.21 14.03 2.91
N PHE A 60 14.15 13.63 3.76
CA PHE A 60 15.07 14.55 4.43
C PHE A 60 15.98 15.28 3.43
N ILE A 61 16.48 14.60 2.41
CA ILE A 61 17.25 15.23 1.34
C ILE A 61 16.36 16.20 0.54
N MET A 62 15.13 15.80 0.22
CA MET A 62 14.18 16.63 -0.52
C MET A 62 13.76 17.89 0.25
N SER A 63 13.72 17.82 1.58
CA SER A 63 13.43 18.97 2.45
C SER A 63 14.35 20.16 2.14
N PHE A 64 15.64 19.92 1.89
CA PHE A 64 16.60 20.99 1.54
C PHE A 64 16.27 21.78 0.28
N PHE A 65 15.47 21.20 -0.62
CA PHE A 65 15.13 21.83 -1.90
C PHE A 65 13.70 22.36 -1.94
N LEU A 66 12.81 21.82 -1.12
CA LEU A 66 11.36 22.08 -1.20
C LEU A 66 10.82 22.89 -0.02
N ASP A 67 11.47 22.86 1.15
CA ASP A 67 10.95 23.49 2.35
C ASP A 67 11.51 24.91 2.55
N ASP A 68 10.66 25.80 3.08
CA ASP A 68 11.06 27.12 3.54
C ASP A 68 11.43 27.07 5.04
N TYR A 69 12.73 27.15 5.32
CA TYR A 69 13.27 27.11 6.68
C TYR A 69 12.95 28.34 7.54
N SER A 70 12.40 29.41 6.95
CA SER A 70 12.00 30.59 7.70
C SER A 70 10.81 30.33 8.63
N GLU A 71 9.97 29.35 8.30
CA GLU A 71 8.81 28.93 9.10
C GLU A 71 9.18 28.03 10.30
N LEU A 72 10.44 27.64 10.46
CA LEU A 72 10.87 26.86 11.64
C LEU A 72 10.66 27.62 12.96
N LYS A 73 10.58 28.95 12.91
CA LYS A 73 10.32 29.79 14.09
C LYS A 73 8.86 29.77 14.55
N THR A 74 7.94 29.30 13.70
CA THR A 74 6.50 29.23 14.00
C THR A 74 6.04 27.85 14.46
N ILE A 75 6.97 26.91 14.70
CA ILE A 75 6.63 25.57 15.18
C ILE A 75 6.01 25.66 16.59
N SER A 76 4.73 25.31 16.69
CA SER A 76 4.03 25.21 17.97
C SER A 76 4.39 23.93 18.72
N GLN A 77 4.29 23.95 20.05
CA GLN A 77 4.50 22.76 20.88
C GLN A 77 3.52 21.64 20.52
N ASP A 78 2.29 21.99 20.12
CA ASP A 78 1.29 21.03 19.67
C ASP A 78 1.71 20.29 18.40
N SER A 79 2.39 20.97 17.47
CA SER A 79 2.91 20.37 16.24
C SER A 79 3.97 19.31 16.54
N ILE A 80 4.82 19.56 17.54
CA ILE A 80 5.84 18.60 17.99
C ILE A 80 5.18 17.36 18.62
N TRP A 81 4.18 17.55 19.47
CA TRP A 81 3.43 16.42 20.04
C TRP A 81 2.67 15.62 18.99
N ALA A 82 2.05 16.29 18.01
CA ALA A 82 1.40 15.63 16.89
C ALA A 82 2.40 14.83 16.04
N LEU A 83 3.58 15.38 15.78
CA LEU A 83 4.65 14.69 15.06
C LEU A 83 5.14 13.45 15.82
N LEU A 84 5.41 13.57 17.12
CA LEU A 84 5.82 12.45 17.97
C LEU A 84 4.75 11.36 18.02
N TYR A 85 3.49 11.75 18.12
CA TYR A 85 2.36 10.82 18.07
C TYR A 85 2.31 10.06 16.72
N LEU A 86 2.45 10.77 15.60
CA LEU A 86 2.48 10.15 14.26
C LEU A 86 3.67 9.21 14.06
N ILE A 87 4.85 9.56 14.58
CA ILE A 87 6.04 8.71 14.48
C ILE A 87 5.84 7.42 15.29
N LEU A 88 5.44 7.53 16.55
CA LEU A 88 5.35 6.37 17.45
C LEU A 88 4.13 5.49 17.15
N PHE A 89 2.93 6.10 17.13
CA PHE A 89 1.68 5.36 16.94
C PHE A 89 1.34 5.20 15.47
N GLY A 90 1.43 6.27 14.68
CA GLY A 90 1.06 6.26 13.26
C GLY A 90 1.99 5.43 12.38
N SER A 91 3.29 5.43 12.69
CA SER A 91 4.30 4.74 11.90
C SER A 91 4.81 3.48 12.61
N VAL A 92 5.63 3.61 13.66
CA VAL A 92 6.36 2.46 14.24
C VAL A 92 5.40 1.37 14.74
N LEU A 93 4.43 1.72 15.58
CA LEU A 93 3.49 0.75 16.15
C LEU A 93 2.57 0.15 15.08
N THR A 94 1.86 1.00 14.33
CA THR A 94 0.93 0.57 13.27
C THR A 94 1.62 -0.32 12.24
N TYR A 95 2.78 0.09 11.75
CA TYR A 95 3.51 -0.67 10.74
C TYR A 95 4.08 -1.98 11.29
N SER A 96 4.58 -1.99 12.52
CA SER A 96 5.03 -3.23 13.18
C SER A 96 3.87 -4.22 13.34
N CYS A 97 2.71 -3.75 13.80
CA CYS A 97 1.50 -4.57 13.90
C CYS A 97 1.05 -5.10 12.53
N PHE A 98 1.14 -4.28 11.49
CA PHE A 98 0.81 -4.67 10.12
C PHE A 98 1.75 -5.78 9.62
N VAL A 99 3.07 -5.61 9.75
CA VAL A 99 4.06 -6.62 9.33
C VAL A 99 3.89 -7.92 10.12
N TYR A 100 3.75 -7.83 11.45
CA TYR A 100 3.50 -9.00 12.30
C TYR A 100 2.23 -9.76 11.89
N THR A 101 1.17 -9.01 11.58
CA THR A 101 -0.09 -9.58 11.09
C THR A 101 0.11 -10.31 9.77
N LEU A 102 0.84 -9.73 8.82
CA LEU A 102 1.10 -10.35 7.52
C LEU A 102 1.92 -11.65 7.63
N GLU A 103 2.81 -11.76 8.61
CA GLU A 103 3.58 -13.00 8.84
C GLU A 103 2.72 -14.13 9.43
N LYS A 104 1.70 -13.80 10.24
CA LYS A 104 0.90 -14.79 10.98
C LYS A 104 -0.43 -15.14 10.34
N LEU A 105 -1.02 -14.24 9.55
CA LEU A 105 -2.40 -14.38 9.07
C LEU A 105 -2.45 -14.79 7.59
N PRO A 106 -3.39 -15.68 7.21
CA PRO A 106 -3.56 -16.12 5.83
C PRO A 106 -4.05 -14.98 4.92
N ILE A 107 -3.81 -15.14 3.62
CA ILE A 107 -4.12 -14.19 2.51
C ILE A 107 -5.54 -13.57 2.56
N GLY A 108 -6.51 -14.22 3.22
CA GLY A 108 -7.86 -13.69 3.43
C GLY A 108 -7.89 -12.33 4.14
N ILE A 109 -6.96 -12.06 5.05
CA ILE A 109 -6.95 -10.79 5.80
C ILE A 109 -6.39 -9.63 4.97
N ALA A 110 -5.38 -9.88 4.13
CA ALA A 110 -4.91 -8.87 3.17
C ALA A 110 -6.03 -8.39 2.24
N SER A 111 -6.97 -9.29 1.90
CA SER A 111 -8.15 -8.92 1.11
C SER A 111 -9.11 -8.04 1.89
N LEU A 112 -9.35 -8.36 3.17
CA LEU A 112 -10.24 -7.58 4.03
C LEU A 112 -9.73 -6.15 4.24
N TYR A 113 -8.42 -5.98 4.45
CA TYR A 113 -7.77 -4.66 4.60
C TYR A 113 -8.09 -3.70 3.45
N ALA A 114 -8.11 -4.19 2.21
CA ALA A 114 -8.41 -3.36 1.05
C ALA A 114 -9.83 -2.76 1.11
N TYR A 115 -10.81 -3.48 1.67
CA TYR A 115 -12.19 -2.99 1.80
C TYR A 115 -12.41 -2.14 3.04
N VAL A 116 -11.68 -2.43 4.12
CA VAL A 116 -11.84 -1.72 5.41
C VAL A 116 -11.28 -0.30 5.31
N ASN A 117 -10.16 -0.07 4.61
CA ASN A 117 -9.52 1.25 4.55
C ASN A 117 -10.45 2.39 4.07
N PRO A 118 -11.13 2.28 2.91
CA PRO A 118 -12.04 3.34 2.45
C PRO A 118 -13.22 3.58 3.40
N PHE A 119 -13.72 2.53 4.06
CA PHE A 119 -14.82 2.63 5.02
C PHE A 119 -14.39 3.36 6.29
N ILE A 120 -13.24 3.00 6.87
CA ILE A 120 -12.69 3.67 8.06
C ILE A 120 -12.34 5.12 7.75
N ALA A 121 -11.76 5.41 6.57
CA ALA A 121 -11.49 6.78 6.15
C ALA A 121 -12.76 7.64 6.13
N LEU A 122 -13.86 7.11 5.56
CA LEU A 122 -15.15 7.80 5.54
C LEU A 122 -15.71 8.02 6.96
N LEU A 123 -15.65 7.00 7.80
CA LEU A 123 -16.16 7.07 9.17
C LEU A 123 -15.39 8.12 10.00
N LEU A 124 -14.06 8.15 9.87
CA LEU A 124 -13.23 9.14 10.56
C LEU A 124 -13.46 10.55 10.02
N GLY A 125 -13.63 10.72 8.69
CA GLY A 125 -14.01 12.01 8.09
C GLY A 125 -15.33 12.55 8.65
N TYR A 126 -16.33 11.68 8.77
CA TYR A 126 -17.62 12.04 9.38
C TYR A 126 -17.49 12.38 10.88
N LEU A 127 -16.80 11.55 11.67
CA LEU A 127 -16.74 11.70 13.12
C LEU A 127 -15.82 12.82 13.60
N PHE A 128 -14.65 12.99 12.96
CA PHE A 128 -13.61 13.91 13.42
C PHE A 128 -13.51 15.18 12.58
N LEU A 129 -13.76 15.11 11.26
CA LEU A 129 -13.73 16.27 10.37
C LEU A 129 -15.13 16.89 10.17
N ASN A 130 -16.16 16.29 10.78
CA ASN A 130 -17.55 16.72 10.68
C ASN A 130 -18.05 16.81 9.22
N GLU A 131 -17.49 15.97 8.34
CA GLU A 131 -17.84 15.93 6.93
C GLU A 131 -19.25 15.36 6.75
N GLN A 132 -20.10 16.01 5.95
CA GLN A 132 -21.45 15.49 5.71
C GLN A 132 -21.42 14.29 4.76
N ILE A 133 -21.94 13.14 5.21
CA ILE A 133 -22.13 11.97 4.34
C ILE A 133 -23.34 12.23 3.43
N THR A 134 -23.05 12.65 2.20
CA THR A 134 -24.06 12.84 1.15
C THR A 134 -24.31 11.54 0.38
N TRP A 135 -25.40 11.49 -0.38
CA TRP A 135 -25.66 10.36 -1.29
C TRP A 135 -24.53 10.14 -2.30
N VAL A 136 -23.86 11.22 -2.73
CA VAL A 136 -22.70 11.15 -3.64
C VAL A 136 -21.53 10.44 -2.96
N THR A 137 -21.30 10.71 -1.68
CA THR A 137 -20.26 10.04 -0.87
C THR A 137 -20.55 8.54 -0.74
N GLY A 138 -21.82 8.17 -0.55
CA GLY A 138 -22.25 6.77 -0.55
C GLY A 138 -22.01 6.07 -1.89
N LEU A 139 -22.34 6.72 -3.02
CA LEU A 139 -22.06 6.19 -4.35
C LEU A 139 -20.55 6.01 -4.61
N ALA A 140 -19.73 6.97 -4.18
CA ALA A 140 -18.27 6.88 -4.30
C ALA A 140 -17.68 5.70 -3.50
N LEU A 141 -18.20 5.45 -2.28
CA LEU A 141 -17.82 4.29 -1.48
C LEU A 141 -18.18 2.99 -2.19
N ILE A 142 -19.40 2.85 -2.70
CA ILE A 142 -19.85 1.67 -3.43
C ILE A 142 -18.98 1.43 -4.67
N ALA A 143 -18.70 2.47 -5.45
CA ALA A 143 -17.83 2.38 -6.62
C ALA A 143 -16.42 1.90 -6.25
N THR A 144 -15.83 2.45 -5.18
CA THR A 144 -14.51 2.05 -4.69
C THR A 144 -14.48 0.60 -4.25
N LEU A 145 -15.44 0.16 -3.44
CA LEU A 145 -15.55 -1.22 -2.97
C LEU A 145 -15.74 -2.21 -4.14
N THR A 146 -16.54 -1.84 -5.14
CA THR A 146 -16.77 -2.66 -6.35
C THR A 146 -15.50 -2.79 -7.18
N GLY A 147 -14.73 -1.71 -7.33
CA GLY A 147 -13.43 -1.73 -8.02
C GLY A 147 -12.45 -2.68 -7.34
N ILE A 148 -12.29 -2.55 -6.02
CA ILE A 148 -11.42 -3.42 -5.21
C ILE A 148 -11.88 -4.88 -5.30
N TYR A 149 -13.19 -5.13 -5.23
CA TYR A 149 -13.77 -6.47 -5.37
C TYR A 149 -13.43 -7.12 -6.71
N SER A 150 -13.56 -6.35 -7.79
CA SER A 150 -13.27 -6.84 -9.15
C SER A 150 -11.80 -7.23 -9.31
N ILE A 151 -10.88 -6.41 -8.78
CA ILE A 151 -9.44 -6.68 -8.81
C ILE A 151 -9.10 -7.92 -7.98
N ASN A 152 -9.60 -8.00 -6.75
CA ASN A 152 -9.29 -9.09 -5.83
C ASN A 152 -9.84 -10.43 -6.34
N LYS A 153 -11.06 -10.45 -6.88
CA LYS A 153 -11.65 -11.63 -7.51
C LYS A 153 -10.82 -12.12 -8.70
N GLY A 154 -10.32 -11.21 -9.54
CA GLY A 154 -9.41 -11.55 -10.64
C GLY A 154 -8.13 -12.22 -10.13
N TYR A 155 -7.53 -11.66 -9.08
CA TYR A 155 -6.31 -12.20 -8.48
C TYR A 155 -6.50 -13.60 -7.88
N GLN A 156 -7.62 -13.84 -7.16
CA GLN A 156 -7.92 -15.15 -6.60
C GLN A 156 -8.13 -16.21 -7.68
N LYS A 157 -8.86 -15.87 -8.75
CA LYS A 157 -9.10 -16.79 -9.87
C LYS A 157 -7.80 -17.21 -10.54
N GLN A 158 -6.89 -16.26 -10.77
CA GLN A 158 -5.59 -16.52 -11.37
C GLN A 158 -4.73 -17.44 -10.49
N LYS A 159 -4.68 -17.19 -9.18
CA LYS A 159 -3.94 -18.03 -8.23
C LYS A 159 -4.47 -19.47 -8.16
N LEU A 160 -5.79 -19.64 -8.21
CA LEU A 160 -6.42 -20.96 -8.20
C LEU A 160 -6.11 -21.73 -9.50
N GLN A 161 -6.17 -21.06 -10.65
CA GLN A 161 -5.83 -21.66 -11.94
C GLN A 161 -4.37 -22.14 -12.01
N THR A 162 -3.41 -21.33 -11.55
CA THR A 162 -1.99 -21.75 -11.50
C THR A 162 -1.80 -22.99 -10.63
N ARG A 163 -2.39 -23.05 -9.43
CA ARG A 163 -2.32 -24.23 -8.54
C ARG A 163 -2.93 -25.49 -9.18
N THR A 164 -4.03 -25.36 -9.92
CA THR A 164 -4.66 -26.50 -10.62
C THR A 164 -3.79 -26.98 -11.78
N ILE A 165 -3.16 -26.08 -12.53
CA ILE A 165 -2.25 -26.46 -13.63
C ILE A 165 -1.01 -27.18 -13.06
N ASP A 166 -0.39 -26.66 -12.00
CA ASP A 166 0.79 -27.29 -11.39
C ASP A 166 0.47 -28.71 -10.87
N SER A 167 -0.65 -28.88 -10.16
CA SER A 167 -1.07 -30.19 -9.63
C SER A 167 -1.42 -31.20 -10.73
N GLN A 168 -2.04 -30.76 -11.84
CA GLN A 168 -2.27 -31.63 -13.00
C GLN A 168 -0.97 -32.00 -13.72
N THR A 169 0.00 -31.07 -13.78
CA THR A 169 1.31 -31.28 -14.40
C THR A 169 2.14 -32.28 -13.59
N LEU A 170 2.16 -32.15 -12.25
CA LEU A 170 2.80 -33.10 -11.35
C LEU A 170 2.17 -34.51 -11.46
N LYS A 171 0.84 -34.60 -11.55
CA LYS A 171 0.15 -35.90 -11.68
C LYS A 171 0.38 -36.58 -13.04
N LYS A 172 0.67 -35.82 -14.10
CA LYS A 172 0.97 -36.33 -15.45
C LYS A 172 2.46 -36.53 -15.72
N SER A 173 3.33 -36.13 -14.79
CA SER A 173 4.77 -36.29 -14.94
C SER A 173 5.13 -37.78 -14.95
N PRO A 174 5.89 -38.27 -15.95
CA PRO A 174 6.42 -39.65 -15.94
C PRO A 174 7.53 -39.85 -14.90
N ILE A 175 7.99 -38.77 -14.26
CA ILE A 175 9.00 -38.75 -13.20
C ILE A 175 8.28 -38.66 -11.85
N ASP A 176 8.63 -39.57 -10.93
CA ASP A 176 8.10 -39.63 -9.56
C ASP A 176 8.25 -38.26 -8.86
N PRO A 177 7.20 -37.68 -8.23
CA PRO A 177 7.24 -36.32 -7.68
C PRO A 177 8.39 -36.08 -6.71
N GLU A 178 8.79 -37.08 -5.91
CA GLU A 178 9.96 -36.97 -5.01
C GLU A 178 11.24 -36.58 -5.77
N GLN A 179 11.49 -37.16 -6.95
CA GLN A 179 12.69 -36.85 -7.74
C GLN A 179 12.65 -35.44 -8.35
N LEU A 180 11.45 -34.90 -8.61
CA LEU A 180 11.29 -33.51 -9.09
C LEU A 180 11.59 -32.51 -7.98
N PHE A 181 11.15 -32.77 -6.76
CA PHE A 181 11.43 -31.91 -5.60
C PHE A 181 12.93 -31.92 -5.26
N SER A 182 13.61 -33.08 -5.27
CA SER A 182 15.06 -33.16 -5.05
C SER A 182 15.87 -32.41 -6.12
N ARG A 183 15.42 -32.39 -7.39
CA ARG A 183 16.07 -31.61 -8.45
C ARG A 183 15.90 -30.11 -8.26
N GLN A 184 14.73 -29.65 -7.83
CA GLN A 184 14.50 -28.22 -7.61
C GLN A 184 15.34 -27.67 -6.45
N GLU A 185 15.54 -28.43 -5.38
CA GLU A 185 16.42 -28.04 -4.28
C GLU A 185 17.90 -27.94 -4.69
N LEU A 186 18.38 -28.85 -5.56
CA LEU A 186 19.75 -28.82 -6.10
C LEU A 186 20.02 -27.65 -7.07
N THR A 187 18.97 -27.00 -7.61
CA THR A 187 19.13 -25.87 -8.55
C THR A 187 19.14 -24.52 -7.84
N HIS A 188 18.82 -24.48 -6.55
CA HIS A 188 18.74 -23.28 -5.73
C HIS A 188 19.83 -23.19 -4.64
N GLN A 189 20.79 -24.12 -4.61
CA GLN A 189 22.08 -24.00 -3.90
C GLN A 189 23.13 -23.37 -4.82
#